data_AF-A0A7W0UN03-F1
#
_entry.id   AF-A0A7W0UN03-F1
#
_cell.length_a   1.000
_cell.length_b   1.000
_cell.length_c   1.000
_cell.angle_alpha   90.00
_cell.angle_beta   90.00
_cell.angle_gamma   90.00
#
_symmetry.space_group_name_H-M   'P 1'
#
loop_
_entity.id
_entity.type
_entity.pdbx_description
1 polymer ?
#
loop_
_entity_poly.entity_id
_entity_poly.type
_entity_poly.pdbx_seq_one_letter_code
_entity_poly.pdbx_strand_id
1 'polypeptide(L)' 'MDEARNVLERLGRIEALDRSGAARGELLGELRALLAEAEAWSRVEGGDASEDAVDGLRSALSRDMIAV' A
#
# COMPACT_ATOMS: atom_id res chain seq x y z
N MET A 1 12.47 -14.00 1.25
CA MET A 1 13.52 -12.98 1.50
C MET A 1 13.61 -11.94 0.39
N ASP A 2 12.72 -11.96 -0.61
CA ASP A 2 12.63 -10.96 -1.70
C ASP A 2 11.50 -9.94 -1.47
N GLU A 3 10.60 -10.23 -0.53
CA GLU A 3 9.40 -9.47 -0.20
C GLU A 3 9.77 -8.08 0.36
N ALA A 4 10.71 -8.03 1.31
CA ALA A 4 11.21 -6.77 1.86
C ALA A 4 11.90 -5.89 0.80
N ARG A 5 12.58 -6.49 -0.17
CA ARG A 5 13.20 -5.76 -1.30
C ARG A 5 12.11 -5.15 -2.18
N ASN A 6 11.10 -5.93 -2.53
CA ASN A 6 10.00 -5.50 -3.40
C ASN A 6 9.22 -4.33 -2.76
N VAL A 7 8.96 -4.40 -1.45
CA VAL A 7 8.36 -3.28 -0.69
C VAL A 7 9.21 -2.02 -0.78
N LEU A 8 10.52 -2.11 -0.54
CA LEU A 8 11.42 -0.95 -0.58
C LEU A 8 11.51 -0.33 -1.97
N GLU A 9 11.55 -1.14 -3.03
CA GLU A 9 11.54 -0.66 -4.42
C GLU A 9 10.25 0.08 -4.76
N ARG A 10 9.11 -0.44 -4.30
CA ARG A 10 7.80 0.18 -4.49
C ARG A 10 7.67 1.51 -3.75
N LEU A 11 8.13 1.56 -2.49
CA LEU A 11 8.16 2.79 -1.70
C LEU A 11 9.02 3.86 -2.38
N GLY A 12 10.18 3.49 -2.92
CA GLY A 12 11.01 4.40 -3.70
C GLY A 12 10.31 4.93 -4.96
N ARG A 13 9.48 4.11 -5.63
CA ARG A 13 8.68 4.55 -6.78
C ARG A 13 7.57 5.52 -6.38
N ILE A 14 6.89 5.28 -5.26
CA ILE A 14 5.88 6.19 -4.70
C ILE A 14 6.51 7.55 -4.36
N GLU A 15 7.65 7.56 -3.67
CA GLU A 15 8.38 8.81 -3.37
C GLU A 15 8.86 9.56 -4.62
N ALA A 16 9.21 8.84 -5.70
CA ALA A 16 9.57 9.46 -6.97
C ALA A 16 8.36 10.09 -7.66
N LEU A 17 7.21 9.41 -7.66
CA LEU A 17 5.95 9.93 -8.20
C LEU A 17 5.49 11.18 -7.45
N ASP A 18 5.54 11.16 -6.12
CA ASP A 18 5.16 12.30 -5.27
C ASP A 18 6.04 13.52 -5.55
N ARG A 19 7.37 13.33 -5.61
CA ARG A 19 8.31 14.41 -5.96
C ARG A 19 8.17 14.93 -7.38
N SER A 20 7.67 14.11 -8.31
CA SER A 20 7.42 14.53 -9.70
C SER A 20 6.12 15.31 -9.87
N GLY A 21 5.30 15.43 -8.81
CA GLY A 21 3.97 16.03 -8.89
C GLY A 21 2.98 15.16 -9.67
N ALA A 22 3.17 13.83 -9.63
CA ALA A 22 2.29 12.87 -10.29
C ALA A 22 0.83 13.08 -9.85
N ALA A 23 -0.10 12.69 -10.72
CA ALA A 23 -1.51 12.85 -10.40
C ALA A 23 -1.83 12.02 -9.14
N ARG A 24 -2.63 12.58 -8.23
CA ARG A 24 -2.98 11.91 -6.96
C ARG A 24 -3.55 10.50 -7.15
N GLY A 25 -4.21 10.25 -8.30
CA GLY A 25 -4.68 8.92 -8.70
C GLY A 25 -3.57 7.90 -9.01
N GLU A 26 -2.42 8.32 -9.53
CA GLU A 26 -1.27 7.45 -9.81
C GLU A 26 -0.61 6.99 -8.49
N LEU A 27 -0.43 7.92 -7.54
CA LEU A 27 0.04 7.62 -6.19
C LEU A 27 -0.91 6.66 -5.45
N LEU A 28 -2.21 6.91 -5.53
CA LEU A 28 -3.22 6.03 -4.94
C LEU A 28 -3.24 4.63 -5.58
N GLY A 29 -2.94 4.52 -6.88
CA GLY A 29 -2.81 3.24 -7.58
C GLY A 29 -1.67 2.39 -7.02
N GLU A 30 -0.49 2.98 -6.84
CA GLU A 30 0.67 2.29 -6.27
C GLU A 30 0.44 1.89 -4.80
N LEU A 31 -0.16 2.77 -3.99
CA LEU A 31 -0.49 2.46 -2.59
C LEU A 31 -1.50 1.31 -2.46
N ARG A 32 -2.50 1.23 -3.35
CA ARG A 32 -3.47 0.13 -3.37
C ARG A 32 -2.82 -1.20 -3.74
N ALA A 33 -1.91 -1.18 -4.69
CA ALA A 33 -1.20 -2.38 -5.11
C ALA A 33 -0.29 -2.90 -3.98
N LEU A 34 0.37 -1.99 -3.24
CA LEU A 34 1.14 -2.34 -2.05
C LEU A 34 0.27 -2.95 -0.94
N LEU A 35 -0.92 -2.41 -0.71
CA LEU A 35 -1.87 -2.98 0.25
C LEU A 35 -2.32 -4.39 -0.16
N ALA A 36 -2.63 -4.61 -1.44
CA ALA A 36 -3.03 -5.94 -1.91
C ALA A 36 -1.93 -7.00 -1.71
N GLU A 37 -0.65 -6.61 -1.87
CA GLU A 37 0.49 -7.47 -1.60
C GLU A 37 0.66 -7.76 -0.11
N ALA A 38 0.52 -6.74 0.75
CA ALA A 38 0.53 -6.91 2.20
C ALA A 38 -0.63 -7.79 2.71
N GLU A 39 -1.83 -7.63 2.15
CA GLU A 39 -3.00 -8.49 2.39
C GLU A 39 -2.70 -9.96 2.06
N ALA A 40 -2.07 -10.21 0.91
CA ALA A 40 -1.74 -11.55 0.47
C ALA A 40 -0.72 -12.21 1.41
N TRP A 41 0.29 -11.48 1.88
CA TRP A 41 1.27 -12.02 2.84
C TRP A 41 0.68 -12.20 4.24
N SER A 42 -0.15 -11.26 4.69
CA SER A 42 -0.85 -11.37 5.98
C SER A 42 -1.70 -12.65 6.05
N ARG A 43 -2.41 -13.00 4.98
CA ARG A 43 -3.21 -14.24 4.93
C ARG A 43 -2.38 -15.53 4.93
N VAL A 44 -1.13 -15.48 4.47
CA VAL A 44 -0.28 -16.67 4.30
C VAL A 44 0.64 -16.86 5.51
N GLU A 45 1.16 -15.76 6.09
CA GLU A 45 2.19 -15.79 7.14
C GLU A 45 1.85 -14.93 8.38
N GLY A 46 0.76 -14.16 8.36
CA GLY A 46 0.38 -13.24 9.42
C GLY A 46 -0.54 -13.85 10.48
N GLY A 47 -0.32 -13.49 11.75
CA GLY A 47 -1.31 -13.63 12.83
C GLY A 47 -2.19 -12.38 12.95
N ASP A 48 -3.14 -12.39 13.88
CA ASP A 48 -4.21 -11.38 14.06
C ASP A 48 -3.74 -9.90 13.93
N ALA A 49 -2.58 -9.55 14.50
CA ALA A 49 -2.04 -8.19 14.45
C ALA A 49 -1.68 -7.70 13.02
N SER A 50 -1.41 -8.64 12.10
CA SER A 50 -1.13 -8.35 10.70
C SER A 50 -2.41 -8.08 9.91
N GLU A 51 -3.51 -8.79 10.22
CA GLU A 51 -4.83 -8.53 9.63
C GLU A 51 -5.38 -7.16 10.07
N ASP A 52 -5.24 -6.82 11.35
CA ASP A 52 -5.69 -5.51 11.89
C ASP A 52 -5.00 -4.32 11.19
N ALA A 53 -3.68 -4.43 10.95
CA ALA A 53 -2.92 -3.39 10.27
C ALA A 53 -3.35 -3.20 8.81
N VAL A 54 -3.66 -4.31 8.14
CA VAL A 54 -4.15 -4.37 6.76
C VAL A 54 -5.54 -3.73 6.66
N ASP A 55 -6.46 -4.06 7.56
CA ASP A 55 -7.81 -3.51 7.56
C ASP A 55 -7.82 -2.00 7.88
N GLY A 56 -6.93 -1.55 8.76
CA GLY A 56 -6.69 -0.13 8.99
C GLY A 56 -6.29 0.62 7.71
N LEU A 57 -5.40 0.05 6.91
CA LEU A 57 -4.94 0.66 5.66
C LEU A 57 -6.03 0.68 4.59
N ARG A 58 -6.83 -0.40 4.49
CA ARG A 58 -8.00 -0.47 3.59
C ARG A 58 -9.03 0.60 3.92
N SER A 59 -9.30 0.80 5.21
CA SER A 59 -10.25 1.82 5.69
C SER A 59 -9.77 3.23 5.36
N ALA A 60 -8.48 3.52 5.55
CA ALA A 60 -7.88 4.82 5.21
C ALA A 60 -7.95 5.11 3.70
N LEU A 61 -7.57 4.15 2.85
CA LEU A 61 -7.62 4.29 1.39
C LEU A 61 -9.05 4.44 0.84
N SER A 62 -10.03 3.81 1.52
CA SER A 62 -11.45 3.94 1.14
C SER A 62 -12.02 5.31 1.52
N ARG A 63 -11.58 5.89 2.64
CA ARG A 63 -12.00 7.24 3.07
C ARG A 63 -11.49 8.33 2.14
N ASP A 64 -10.26 8.23 1.67
CA ASP A 64 -9.69 9.19 0.70
C ASP A 64 -10.43 9.16 -0.65
N MET A 65 -11.02 8.01 -1.01
CA MET A 65 -11.82 7.85 -2.23
C MET A 65 -13.22 8.51 -2.15
N ILE A 66 -13.69 8.84 -0.94
CA ILE A 66 -14.97 9.53 -0.69
C ILE A 66 -14.77 11.06 -0.62
N ALA A 67 -13.54 11.52 -0.40
CA ALA A 67 -13.20 12.93 -0.21
C ALA A 67 -12.72 13.65 -1.49
N VAL A 68 -12.75 12.99 -2.66
CA VAL A 68 -12.37 13.54 -3.97
C VAL A 68 -13.60 13.78 -4.84
#